data_AF-A0A6G5T1H4-F1
#
_entry.id   AF-A0A6G5T1H4-F1
#
_cell.length_a   1.000
_cell.length_b   1.000
_cell.length_c   1.000
_cell.angle_alpha   90.00
_cell.angle_beta   90.00
_cell.angle_gamma   90.00
#
_symmetry.space_group_name_H-M   'P 1'
#
loop_
_entity.id
_entity.type
_entity.pdbx_description
1 polymer ?
#
loop_
_entity_poly.entity_id
_entity_poly.type
_entity_poly.pdbx_seq_one_letter_code
_entity_poly.pdbx_strand_id
1 'polypeptide(L)' 'MLADGNRAMSTIPGFNQIQFEGFCTFIDQGLTEELYKF' A
#
# COMPACT_ATOMS: atom_id res chain seq x y z
N MET A 1 -4.48 -0.78 18.89
CA MET A 1 -3.33 -1.66 18.59
C MET A 1 -3.72 -2.59 17.45
N LEU A 2 -3.32 -2.26 16.21
CA LEU A 2 -3.52 -3.07 14.98
C LEU A 2 -2.36 -4.07 14.77
N ALA A 3 -1.65 -4.43 15.83
CA ALA A 3 -0.37 -5.13 15.72
C ALA A 3 -0.50 -6.64 15.49
N ASP A 4 -1.69 -7.22 15.71
CA ASP A 4 -1.85 -8.68 15.67
C ASP A 4 -2.13 -9.22 14.26
N GLY A 5 -3.04 -8.59 13.51
CA GLY A 5 -3.35 -8.99 12.13
C GLY A 5 -2.21 -8.75 11.14
N ASN A 6 -1.36 -7.74 11.39
CA ASN A 6 -0.24 -7.40 10.52
C ASN A 6 1.01 -8.25 10.76
N ARG A 7 1.12 -8.98 11.89
CA ARG A 7 2.27 -9.86 12.14
C ARG A 7 2.36 -11.00 11.14
N ALA A 8 1.23 -11.64 10.85
CA ALA A 8 1.18 -12.72 9.86
C ALA A 8 1.49 -12.22 8.44
N MET A 9 0.97 -11.06 8.06
CA MET A 9 1.29 -10.43 6.77
C MET A 9 2.77 -10.01 6.67
N SER A 10 3.36 -9.48 7.75
CA SER A 10 4.77 -9.10 7.81
C SER A 10 5.73 -10.30 7.68
N THR A 11 5.28 -11.50 8.07
CA THR A 11 6.07 -12.74 7.89
C THR A 11 6.07 -13.29 6.47
N ILE A 12 5.21 -12.79 5.57
CA ILE A 12 5.20 -13.19 4.16
C ILE A 12 6.36 -12.47 3.46
N PRO A 13 7.39 -13.18 3.00
CA PRO A 13 8.53 -12.55 2.33
C PRO A 13 8.06 -11.81 1.08
N GLY A 14 8.53 -10.57 0.89
CA GLY A 14 8.17 -9.74 -0.25
C GLY A 14 6.80 -9.05 -0.18
N PHE A 15 5.93 -9.41 0.78
CA PHE A 15 4.62 -8.79 0.91
C PHE A 15 4.70 -7.29 1.21
N ASN A 16 5.63 -6.88 2.09
CA ASN A 16 5.87 -5.47 2.37
C ASN A 16 6.37 -4.70 1.12
N GLN A 17 7.11 -5.35 0.23
CA GLN A 17 7.59 -4.72 -1.01
C GLN A 17 6.44 -4.51 -1.99
N ILE A 18 5.60 -5.53 -2.20
CA ILE A 18 4.41 -5.45 -3.07
C ILE A 18 3.42 -4.39 -2.55
N GLN A 19 3.18 -4.34 -1.24
CA GLN A 19 2.32 -3.30 -0.65
C GLN A 19 2.90 -1.90 -0.82
N PHE A 20 4.21 -1.75 -0.63
CA PHE A 20 4.88 -0.46 -0.79
C PHE A 20 4.86 0.00 -2.26
N GLU A 21 5.15 -0.88 -3.21
CA GLU A 21 5.13 -0.57 -4.64
C GLU A 21 3.71 -0.21 -5.13
N GLY A 22 2.70 -0.96 -4.69
CA GLY A 22 1.30 -0.62 -4.95
C GLY A 22 0.89 0.72 -4.34
N PHE A 23 1.38 1.04 -3.14
CA PHE A 23 1.14 2.32 -2.50
C PHE A 23 1.82 3.48 -3.25
N CYS A 24 3.08 3.35 -3.64
CA CYS A 24 3.78 4.36 -4.46
C CYS A 24 3.06 4.59 -5.79
N THR A 25 2.67 3.52 -6.48
CA THR A 25 1.92 3.60 -7.74
C THR A 25 0.60 4.34 -7.56
N PHE A 26 -0.12 4.07 -6.47
CA PHE A 26 -1.35 4.78 -6.15
C PHE A 26 -1.11 6.27 -5.92
N ILE A 27 -0.07 6.67 -5.18
CA ILE A 27 0.24 8.09 -4.95
C ILE A 27 0.65 8.81 -6.23
N ASP A 28 1.47 8.17 -7.07
CA ASP A 28 2.01 8.82 -8.26
C ASP A 28 0.94 9.00 -9.36
N GLN A 29 0.10 7.99 -9.58
CA GLN A 29 -0.84 7.96 -10.69
C GLN A 29 -2.29 8.08 -10.23
N GLY A 30 -2.71 7.24 -9.28
CA GLY A 30 -4.09 7.16 -8.82
C GLY A 30 -4.55 8.41 -8.06
N LEU A 31 -3.71 8.98 -7.19
CA LEU A 31 -4.06 10.17 -6.42
C LEU A 31 -4.19 11.40 -7.30
N THR A 32 -3.31 11.56 -8.29
CA THR A 32 -3.40 12.63 -9.28
C THR A 32 -4.71 12.51 -10.08
N GLU A 33 -5.08 11.30 -10.54
CA GLU A 33 -6.35 11.06 -11.22
C GLU A 33 -7.58 11.36 -10.33
N GLU A 34 -7.56 10.96 -9.06
CA GLU A 34 -8.65 11.26 -8.12
C GLU A 34 -8.79 12.76 -7.86
N LEU A 35 -7.67 13.50 -7.76
CA LEU A 35 -7.69 14.95 -7.57
C LEU A 35 -8.23 15.69 -8.81
N TYR A 36 -8.00 15.16 -10.03
CA TYR A 36 -8.54 15.72 -11.27
C TYR A 36 -10.05 15.51 -11.44
N LYS A 37 -10.68 14.62 -10.66
CA LYS A 37 -12.14 14.39 -10.71
C LYS A 37 -12.95 15.44 -9.92
N PHE A 38 -12.28 16.26 -9.10
CA PHE A 38 -12.89 17.36 -8.35
C PHE A 38 -12.76 18.68 -9.11
#